data_AF-A0A1C3K1M2-F1
#
_entry.id   AF-A0A1C3K1M2-F1
#
_cell.length_a   1.000
_cell.length_b   1.000
_cell.length_c   1.000
_cell.angle_alpha   90.00
_cell.angle_beta   90.00
_cell.angle_gamma   90.00
#
_symmetry.space_group_name_H-M   'P 1'
#
loop_
_entity.id
_entity.type
_entity.pdbx_description
1 polymer ?
#
loop_
_entity_poly.entity_id
_entity_poly.type
_entity_poly.pdbx_seq_one_letter_code
_entity_poly.pdbx_strand_id
1 'polypeptide(L)'
;MMRPLKQQISDDMHLALFVLRTAPHDDARTDLAATFNTVSVAIENDARFAEERAHLLAGALCLQDYTAPAALTDQQLATLAHTCSVIDTILGLFDVATLWAAEKTAVALARQARAASTKGADTCAPR
;
A
#
# COMPACT_ATOMS: atom_id res chain seq x y z
N MET A 1 -0.70 -26.44 7.40
CA MET A 1 0.16 -26.00 6.27
C MET A 1 0.24 -24.49 6.30
N MET A 2 1.43 -23.90 6.36
CA MET A 2 1.59 -22.45 6.24
C MET A 2 1.39 -22.06 4.77
N ARG A 3 0.56 -21.04 4.50
CA ARG A 3 0.42 -20.51 3.15
C ARG A 3 1.76 -19.87 2.72
N PRO A 4 2.19 -20.01 1.45
CA PRO A 4 3.34 -19.27 0.95
C PRO A 4 3.12 -17.77 1.12
N LEU A 5 4.12 -17.04 1.62
CA LEU A 5 4.02 -15.60 1.94
C LEU A 5 3.44 -14.77 0.79
N LYS A 6 3.83 -15.08 -0.46
CA LYS A 6 3.31 -14.43 -1.66
C LYS A 6 1.80 -14.59 -1.82
N GLN A 7 1.30 -15.82 -1.59
CA GLN A 7 -0.14 -16.07 -1.66
C GLN A 7 -0.87 -15.28 -0.58
N GLN A 8 -0.30 -15.21 0.62
CA GLN A 8 -0.87 -14.44 1.71
C GLN A 8 -0.96 -12.94 1.36
N ILE A 9 0.12 -12.34 0.84
CA ILE A 9 0.12 -10.93 0.41
C ILE A 9 -0.95 -10.66 -0.65
N SER A 10 -1.09 -11.55 -1.65
CA SER A 10 -2.12 -11.43 -2.69
C SER A 10 -3.53 -11.54 -2.09
N ASP A 11 -3.78 -12.55 -1.24
CA ASP A 11 -5.08 -12.76 -0.59
C ASP A 11 -5.47 -11.55 0.28
N ASP A 12 -4.55 -11.04 1.10
CA ASP A 12 -4.78 -9.94 2.04
C ASP A 12 -5.04 -8.62 1.26
N MET A 13 -4.32 -8.37 0.18
CA MET A 13 -4.51 -7.22 -0.71
C MET A 13 -5.91 -7.22 -1.36
N HIS A 14 -6.32 -8.35 -1.93
CA HIS A 14 -7.64 -8.47 -2.57
C HIS A 14 -8.77 -8.41 -1.55
N LEU A 15 -8.58 -8.95 -0.35
CA LEU A 15 -9.52 -8.82 0.76
C LEU A 15 -9.68 -7.35 1.16
N ALA A 16 -8.59 -6.61 1.33
CA ALA A 16 -8.63 -5.19 1.68
C ALA A 16 -9.37 -4.36 0.61
N LEU A 17 -9.10 -4.61 -0.68
CA LEU A 17 -9.82 -3.95 -1.78
C LEU A 17 -11.32 -4.32 -1.79
N PHE A 18 -11.65 -5.59 -1.58
CA PHE A 18 -13.04 -6.04 -1.49
C PHE A 18 -13.79 -5.37 -0.33
N VAL A 19 -13.15 -5.26 0.83
CA VAL A 19 -13.72 -4.58 1.99
C VAL A 19 -13.90 -3.10 1.71
N LEU A 20 -12.92 -2.41 1.13
CA LEU A 20 -13.08 -1.01 0.73
C LEU A 20 -14.24 -0.78 -0.24
N ARG A 21 -14.55 -1.76 -1.10
CA ARG A 21 -15.68 -1.69 -2.03
C ARG A 21 -17.03 -1.91 -1.34
N THR A 22 -17.10 -2.73 -0.31
CA THR A 22 -18.37 -3.25 0.25
C THR A 22 -18.71 -2.70 1.64
N ALA A 23 -17.70 -2.43 2.45
CA ALA A 23 -17.80 -1.91 3.80
C ALA A 23 -16.54 -1.07 4.14
N PRO A 24 -16.38 0.13 3.52
CA PRO A 24 -15.17 0.93 3.66
C PRO A 24 -14.90 1.34 5.10
N HIS A 25 -13.69 1.06 5.58
CA HIS A 25 -13.17 1.51 6.87
C HIS A 25 -11.66 1.74 6.81
N ASP A 26 -11.11 2.42 7.83
CA ASP A 26 -9.71 2.84 7.84
C ASP A 26 -8.72 1.67 7.91
N ASP A 27 -9.07 0.57 8.59
CA ASP A 27 -8.18 -0.60 8.63
C ASP A 27 -7.97 -1.19 7.22
N ALA A 28 -9.04 -1.37 6.43
CA ALA A 28 -8.93 -1.88 5.06
C ALA A 28 -8.14 -0.92 4.14
N ARG A 29 -8.29 0.39 4.35
CA ARG A 29 -7.46 1.40 3.68
C ARG A 29 -5.98 1.26 4.05
N THR A 30 -5.72 1.07 5.35
CA THR A 30 -4.36 0.96 5.91
C THR A 30 -3.67 -0.33 5.45
N ASP A 31 -4.40 -1.44 5.43
CA ASP A 31 -3.89 -2.74 4.99
C ASP A 31 -3.52 -2.69 3.50
N LEU A 32 -4.38 -2.11 2.65
CA LEU A 32 -4.08 -1.96 1.23
C LEU A 32 -2.87 -1.03 1.00
N ALA A 33 -2.79 0.09 1.73
CA ALA A 33 -1.66 1.00 1.67
C ALA A 33 -0.35 0.35 2.15
N ALA A 34 -0.41 -0.53 3.16
CA ALA A 34 0.76 -1.24 3.66
C ALA A 34 1.35 -2.18 2.59
N THR A 35 0.49 -2.88 1.84
CA THR A 35 0.91 -3.70 0.70
C THR A 35 1.55 -2.85 -0.39
N PHE A 36 0.93 -1.73 -0.79
CA PHE A 36 1.46 -0.86 -1.84
C PHE A 36 2.83 -0.30 -1.46
N ASN A 37 3.00 0.13 -0.21
CA ASN A 37 4.28 0.64 0.30
C ASN A 37 5.35 -0.45 0.32
N THR A 38 5.02 -1.65 0.78
CA THR A 38 5.96 -2.79 0.82
C THR A 38 6.45 -3.14 -0.59
N VAL A 39 5.55 -3.25 -1.56
CA VAL A 39 5.92 -3.57 -2.94
C VAL A 39 6.69 -2.41 -3.57
N SER A 40 6.31 -1.16 -3.31
CA SER A 40 7.03 0.03 -3.80
C SER A 40 8.48 0.05 -3.32
N VAL A 41 8.75 -0.28 -2.05
CA VAL A 41 10.11 -0.41 -1.52
C VAL A 41 10.86 -1.57 -2.18
N ALA A 42 10.18 -2.69 -2.43
CA ALA A 42 10.82 -3.86 -3.06
C ALA A 42 11.34 -3.58 -4.48
N ILE A 43 10.73 -2.62 -5.19
CA ILE A 43 11.08 -2.28 -6.58
C ILE A 43 11.74 -0.90 -6.76
N GLU A 44 11.92 -0.14 -5.69
CA GLU A 44 12.33 1.27 -5.75
C GLU A 44 13.62 1.47 -6.56
N ASN A 45 14.61 0.60 -6.35
CA ASN A 45 15.94 0.73 -6.95
C ASN A 45 16.15 -0.15 -8.19
N ASP A 46 15.11 -0.81 -8.68
CA ASP A 46 15.21 -1.72 -9.83
C ASP A 46 14.55 -1.07 -11.06
N ALA A 47 15.39 -0.69 -12.03
CA ALA A 47 14.95 -0.02 -13.25
C ALA A 47 14.02 -0.88 -14.12
N ARG A 48 14.01 -2.21 -13.94
CA ARG A 48 13.13 -3.12 -14.68
C ARG A 48 11.65 -2.90 -14.36
N PHE A 49 11.35 -2.34 -13.18
CA PHE A 49 9.98 -2.10 -12.72
C PHE A 49 9.52 -0.65 -12.86
N ALA A 50 10.08 0.11 -13.80
CA ALA A 50 9.80 1.53 -13.93
C ALA A 50 8.32 1.82 -14.24
N GLU A 51 7.67 0.97 -15.04
CA GLU A 51 6.26 1.09 -15.39
C GLU A 51 5.36 0.72 -14.21
N GLU A 52 5.69 -0.36 -13.51
CA GLU A 52 4.95 -0.82 -12.34
C GLU A 52 5.03 0.17 -11.19
N ARG A 53 6.17 0.86 -11.02
CA ARG A 53 6.29 1.99 -10.08
C ARG A 53 5.31 3.10 -10.40
N ALA A 54 5.07 3.42 -11.66
CA ALA A 54 4.12 4.46 -12.04
C ALA A 54 2.67 4.06 -11.66
N HIS A 55 2.31 2.79 -11.85
CA HIS A 55 1.00 2.28 -11.43
C HIS A 55 0.85 2.22 -9.91
N LEU A 56 1.87 1.76 -9.19
CA LEU A 56 1.90 1.78 -7.72
C LEU A 56 1.76 3.19 -7.16
N LEU A 57 2.44 4.17 -7.77
CA LEU A 57 2.31 5.57 -7.38
C LEU A 57 0.88 6.07 -7.60
N ALA A 58 0.25 5.74 -8.73
CA ALA A 58 -1.15 6.12 -8.99
C ALA A 58 -2.11 5.52 -7.95
N GLY A 59 -1.94 4.24 -7.59
CA GLY A 59 -2.70 3.59 -6.53
C GLY A 59 -2.46 4.19 -5.15
N ALA A 60 -1.21 4.51 -4.81
CA ALA A 60 -0.85 5.12 -3.55
C ALA A 60 -1.44 6.54 -3.39
N LEU A 61 -1.38 7.37 -4.43
CA LEU A 61 -2.01 8.69 -4.45
C LEU A 61 -3.53 8.57 -4.33
N CYS A 62 -4.13 7.59 -5.01
CA CYS A 62 -5.56 7.31 -4.89
C CYS A 62 -5.97 6.99 -3.44
N LEU A 63 -5.16 6.23 -2.69
CA LEU A 63 -5.41 5.93 -1.28
C LEU A 63 -5.11 7.09 -0.33
N GLN A 64 -4.15 7.95 -0.70
CA GLN A 64 -3.79 9.14 0.06
C GLN A 64 -4.92 10.19 0.02
N ASP A 65 -5.51 10.40 -1.15
CA ASP A 65 -6.62 11.34 -1.35
C ASP A 65 -7.95 10.78 -0.84
N TYR A 66 -8.03 9.47 -0.62
CA TYR A 66 -9.22 8.80 -0.10
C TYR A 66 -9.28 8.83 1.44
N THR A 67 -10.44 9.22 1.96
CA THR A 67 -10.74 9.22 3.40
C THR A 67 -11.92 8.28 3.67
N ALA A 68 -11.70 7.23 4.44
CA ALA A 68 -12.77 6.32 4.87
C ALA A 68 -13.72 7.03 5.87
N PRO A 69 -15.00 6.65 5.96
CA PRO A 69 -15.67 5.53 5.30
C PRO A 69 -16.40 5.94 4.01
N ALA A 70 -15.92 6.97 3.28
CA ALA A 70 -16.57 7.37 2.04
C ALA A 70 -16.63 6.21 1.03
N ALA A 71 -17.66 6.18 0.18
CA ALA A 71 -17.67 5.23 -0.92
C ALA A 71 -16.60 5.64 -1.95
N LEU A 72 -15.83 4.66 -2.44
CA LEU A 72 -14.92 4.87 -3.55
C LEU A 72 -15.72 5.11 -4.84
N THR A 73 -15.27 6.08 -5.64
CA THR A 73 -15.80 6.26 -7.00
C THR A 73 -15.39 5.11 -7.90
N ASP A 74 -16.11 4.90 -9.00
CA ASP A 74 -15.76 3.87 -10.00
C ASP A 74 -14.33 4.06 -10.54
N GLN A 75 -13.90 5.32 -10.72
CA GLN A 75 -12.54 5.63 -11.16
C GLN A 75 -11.50 5.23 -10.12
N GLN A 76 -11.73 5.53 -8.83
CA GLN A 76 -10.82 5.11 -7.76
C GLN A 76 -10.77 3.58 -7.64
N LEU A 77 -11.92 2.90 -7.70
CA LEU A 77 -11.98 1.44 -7.71
C LEU A 77 -11.19 0.84 -8.88
N ALA A 78 -11.33 1.40 -10.08
CA ALA A 78 -10.59 0.95 -11.26
C ALA A 78 -9.07 1.15 -11.09
N THR A 79 -8.64 2.31 -10.55
CA THR A 79 -7.22 2.57 -10.27
C THR A 79 -6.64 1.61 -9.23
N LEU A 80 -7.37 1.35 -8.15
CA LEU A 80 -6.92 0.42 -7.10
C LEU A 80 -6.90 -1.03 -7.61
N ALA A 81 -7.93 -1.46 -8.33
CA ALA A 81 -7.99 -2.79 -8.93
C ALA A 81 -6.85 -3.03 -9.93
N HIS A 82 -6.55 -2.04 -10.77
CA HIS A 82 -5.41 -2.08 -11.69
C HIS A 82 -4.09 -2.20 -10.92
N THR A 83 -3.92 -1.42 -9.86
CA THR A 83 -2.71 -1.47 -9.02
C THR A 83 -2.53 -2.85 -8.38
N CYS A 84 -3.60 -3.46 -7.86
CA CYS A 84 -3.58 -4.83 -7.33
C CYS A 84 -3.17 -5.84 -8.41
N SER A 85 -3.70 -5.71 -9.63
CA SER A 85 -3.31 -6.58 -10.74
C SER A 85 -1.84 -6.43 -11.10
N VAL A 86 -1.29 -5.21 -11.09
CA VAL A 86 0.15 -4.98 -11.31
C VAL A 86 0.97 -5.69 -10.24
N ILE A 87 0.59 -5.55 -8.96
CA ILE A 87 1.27 -6.21 -7.85
C ILE A 87 1.27 -7.74 -8.04
N ASP A 88 0.14 -8.35 -8.38
CA ASP A 88 0.06 -9.80 -8.62
C ASP A 88 1.04 -10.26 -9.72
N THR A 89 1.22 -9.47 -10.78
CA THR A 89 2.14 -9.83 -11.88
C THR A 89 3.62 -9.81 -11.46
N ILE A 90 4.01 -8.91 -10.55
CA ILE A 90 5.40 -8.78 -10.11
C ILE A 90 5.72 -9.55 -8.83
N LEU A 91 4.72 -9.92 -8.03
CA LEU A 91 4.92 -10.64 -6.76
C LEU A 91 5.65 -11.97 -6.94
N GLY A 92 5.42 -12.62 -8.08
CA GLY A 92 6.12 -13.85 -8.48
C GLY A 92 7.63 -13.68 -8.59
N LEU A 93 8.12 -12.48 -8.89
CA LEU A 93 9.51 -12.16 -9.22
C LEU A 93 10.40 -11.93 -7.99
N PHE A 94 9.81 -11.63 -6.83
CA PHE A 94 10.59 -11.41 -5.60
C PHE A 94 10.90 -12.73 -4.88
N ASP A 95 12.06 -12.85 -4.27
CA ASP A 95 12.26 -13.85 -3.23
C ASP A 95 11.63 -13.41 -1.90
N VAL A 96 11.44 -14.37 -0.99
CA VAL A 96 10.81 -14.12 0.31
C VAL A 96 11.63 -13.16 1.19
N ALA A 97 12.97 -13.20 1.11
CA ALA A 97 13.83 -12.37 1.93
C ALA A 97 13.76 -10.90 1.47
N THR A 98 13.68 -10.66 0.16
CA THR A 98 13.46 -9.33 -0.43
C THR A 98 12.13 -8.72 0.04
N LEU A 99 11.03 -9.48 -0.01
CA LEU A 99 9.73 -9.01 0.48
C LEU A 99 9.76 -8.68 1.98
N TRP A 100 10.37 -9.55 2.79
CA TRP A 100 10.48 -9.33 4.23
C TRP A 100 11.34 -8.12 4.60
N ALA A 101 12.44 -7.89 3.86
CA ALA A 101 13.27 -6.71 4.02
C ALA A 101 12.52 -5.43 3.63
N ALA A 102 11.77 -5.48 2.53
CA ALA A 102 10.95 -4.37 2.07
C ALA A 102 9.84 -4.02 3.07
N GLU A 103 9.15 -5.02 3.63
CA GLU A 103 8.12 -4.81 4.65
C GLU A 103 8.68 -4.09 5.89
N LYS A 104 9.82 -4.55 6.40
CA LYS A 104 10.48 -3.90 7.55
C LYS A 104 10.84 -2.45 7.26
N THR A 105 11.36 -2.17 6.07
CA THR A 105 11.70 -0.82 5.64
C THR A 105 10.45 0.04 5.50
N ALA A 106 9.38 -0.47 4.87
CA ALA A 106 8.10 0.23 4.73
C ALA A 106 7.48 0.57 6.10
N VAL A 107 7.48 -0.38 7.03
CA VAL A 107 7.01 -0.15 8.41
C VAL A 107 7.86 0.90 9.13
N ALA A 108 9.18 0.87 8.96
CA ALA A 108 10.08 1.87 9.56
C ALA A 108 9.81 3.27 9.00
N LEU A 109 9.64 3.41 7.67
CA LEU A 109 9.30 4.67 7.01
C LEU A 109 7.93 5.19 7.47
N ALA A 110 6.92 4.31 7.55
CA ALA A 110 5.59 4.69 8.04
C ALA A 110 5.62 5.18 9.50
N ARG A 111 6.43 4.56 10.36
CA ARG A 111 6.63 5.01 11.75
C ARG A 111 7.31 6.37 11.81
N GLN A 112 8.34 6.60 10.98
CA GLN A 112 9.04 7.88 10.90
C GLN A 112 8.10 8.99 10.41
N ALA A 113 7.30 8.74 9.37
CA ALA A 113 6.33 9.68 8.86
C ALA A 113 5.30 10.09 9.92
N ARG A 114 4.76 9.12 10.67
CA ARG A 114 3.83 9.40 11.79
C ARG A 114 4.47 10.24 12.90
N ALA A 115 5.71 9.92 13.28
CA ALA A 115 6.46 10.67 14.29
C ALA A 115 6.83 12.10 13.85
N ALA A 116 7.01 12.33 12.54
CA ALA A 116 7.21 13.66 11.99
C ALA A 116 5.91 14.49 11.98
N SER A 117 4.78 13.88 11.63
CA SER A 117 3.47 14.53 11.65
C SER A 117 3.03 14.96 13.05
N THR A 118 3.34 14.18 14.09
CA THR A 118 3.04 14.57 15.48
C THR A 118 3.92 15.72 15.97
N LYS A 119 5.21 15.76 15.61
CA LYS A 119 6.10 16.89 15.95
C LYS A 119 5.71 18.20 15.27
N GLY A 120 5.09 18.15 14.08
CA GLY A 120 4.58 19.34 13.40
C GLY A 120 3.37 19.98 14.12
N ALA A 121 2.51 19.17 14.74
CA ALA A 121 1.30 19.64 15.43
C ALA A 121 1.60 20.41 16.73
N ASP A 122 2.68 20.06 17.45
CA ASP A 122 3.05 20.70 18.73
C ASP A 122 3.68 22.10 18.58
N THR A 123 4.00 22.54 17.36
CA THR A 123 4.63 23.86 17.12
C THR A 123 3.64 24.99 16.80
N CYS A 124 2.34 24.70 16.70
CA CYS A 124 1.29 25.67 16.38
C CYS A 124 0.32 25.89 17.57
N ALA A 125 0.85 26.25 18.75
CA ALA A 125 0.05 26.77 19.85
C ALA A 125 0.27 28.30 19.94
N PRO A 126 -0.75 29.15 19.67
CA PRO A 126 -0.59 30.59 19.81
C PRO A 126 -0.52 30.97 21.29
N ARG A 127 0.45 31.83 21.63
CA ARG A 127 0.48 32.61 22.88
C ARG A 127 -0.49 33.79 22.79
#